data_AF-A0A9D8B8V8-F1
#
_entry.id   AF-A0A9D8B8V8-F1
#
_cell.length_a   1.000
_cell.length_b   1.000
_cell.length_c   1.000
_cell.angle_alpha   90.00
_cell.angle_beta   90.00
_cell.angle_gamma   90.00
#
_symmetry.space_group_name_H-M   'P 1'
#
loop_
_entity.id
_entity.type
_entity.pdbx_description
1 polymer ?
#
loop_
_entity_poly.entity_id
_entity_poly.type
_entity_poly.pdbx_seq_one_letter_code
_entity_poly.pdbx_strand_id
1 'polypeptide(L)' 'MADKSKVGKQYATAPWEVERCKIRELVQAIGDTNPIYVDKQAAIK' A
#
# COMPACT_ATOMS: atom_id res chain seq x y z
N MET A 1 -23.03 -17.57 4.74
CA MET A 1 -21.99 -18.33 3.99
C MET A 1 -21.76 -17.61 2.66
N ALA A 2 -20.51 -17.39 2.27
CA ALA A 2 -20.21 -16.76 0.97
C ALA A 2 -20.52 -17.72 -0.20
N ASP A 3 -20.87 -17.15 -1.36
CA ASP A 3 -21.22 -17.89 -2.59
C ASP A 3 -19.98 -18.55 -3.24
N LYS A 4 -19.98 -19.89 -3.29
CA LYS A 4 -18.87 -20.69 -3.82
C LYS A 4 -18.68 -20.54 -5.34
N SER A 5 -19.68 -20.05 -6.09
CA SER A 5 -19.56 -19.82 -7.53
C SER A 5 -18.56 -18.72 -7.91
N LYS A 6 -18.07 -17.96 -6.92
CA LYS A 6 -17.14 -16.85 -7.10
C LYS A 6 -15.67 -17.26 -7.03
N VAL A 7 -15.37 -18.51 -6.67
CA VAL A 7 -14.00 -19.05 -6.65
C VAL A 7 -13.40 -18.99 -8.06
N GLY A 8 -12.22 -18.40 -8.19
CA GLY A 8 -11.51 -18.25 -9.47
C GLY A 8 -11.93 -17.06 -10.32
N LYS A 9 -12.91 -16.25 -9.88
CA LYS A 9 -13.28 -15.01 -10.59
C LYS A 9 -12.15 -13.98 -10.48
N GLN A 10 -11.69 -13.49 -11.63
CA GLN A 10 -10.71 -12.41 -11.73
C GLN A 10 -11.42 -11.05 -11.90
N TYR A 11 -10.80 -10.00 -11.38
CA TYR A 11 -11.30 -8.63 -11.48
C TYR A 11 -10.21 -7.76 -12.11
N ALA A 12 -10.59 -6.94 -13.08
CA ALA A 12 -9.69 -5.95 -13.64
C ALA A 12 -9.40 -4.89 -12.58
N THR A 13 -8.12 -4.59 -12.36
CA THR A 13 -7.67 -3.50 -11.50
C THR A 13 -7.21 -2.32 -12.33
N ALA A 14 -7.70 -1.13 -11.99
CA ALA A 14 -7.13 0.11 -12.52
C ALA A 14 -5.69 0.30 -12.00
N PRO A 15 -4.82 1.00 -12.76
CA PRO A 15 -3.52 1.40 -12.24
C PRO A 15 -3.72 2.29 -11.01
N TRP A 16 -2.89 2.07 -9.99
CA TRP A 16 -2.91 2.86 -8.75
C TRP A 16 -1.68 3.75 -8.70
N GLU A 17 -1.91 5.05 -8.55
CA GLU A 17 -0.82 6.01 -8.36
C GLU A 17 -0.32 5.97 -6.91
N VAL A 18 0.97 5.70 -6.75
CA VAL A 18 1.60 5.62 -5.44
C VAL A 18 2.28 6.94 -5.14
N GLU A 19 1.69 7.69 -4.22
CA GLU A 19 2.27 8.95 -3.74
C GLU A 19 2.97 8.80 -2.39
N ARG A 20 4.06 9.56 -2.24
CA ARG A 20 4.83 9.66 -0.99
C ARG A 20 3.96 10.04 0.22
N CYS A 21 2.99 10.94 0.05
CA CYS A 21 2.13 11.40 1.13
C CYS A 21 1.31 10.23 1.70
N LYS A 22 0.79 9.37 0.83
CA LYS A 22 -0.04 8.23 1.26
C LYS A 22 0.79 7.14 1.93
N ILE A 23 2.02 6.91 1.45
CA ILE A 23 2.97 6.01 2.13
C ILE A 23 3.23 6.50 3.55
N ARG A 24 3.54 7.79 3.73
CA ARG A 24 3.79 8.39 5.04
C ARG A 24 2.59 8.25 5.99
N GLU A 25 1.39 8.53 5.48
CA GLU A 25 0.15 8.39 6.25
C GLU A 25 -0.05 6.94 6.73
N LEU A 26 0.16 5.96 5.84
CA LEU A 26 0.02 4.55 6.17
C LEU A 26 0.99 4.12 7.28
N VAL A 27 2.28 4.45 7.15
CA VAL A 27 3.28 4.03 8.13
C VAL A 27 3.04 4.66 9.51
N GLN A 28 2.56 5.91 9.54
CA GLN A 28 2.13 6.54 10.78
C GLN A 28 0.94 5.82 11.42
N ALA A 29 -0.05 5.42 10.61
CA ALA A 29 -1.24 4.74 11.11
C ALA A 29 -0.95 3.34 11.67
N ILE A 30 -0.01 2.60 11.07
CA ILE A 30 0.39 1.25 11.52
C ILE A 30 1.52 1.27 12.55
N GLY A 31 2.11 2.44 12.83
CA GLY A 31 3.21 2.60 13.79
C GLY A 31 4.58 2.13 13.28
N ASP A 32 4.78 2.08 11.96
CA ASP A 32 6.08 1.74 11.37
C ASP A 32 7.01 2.96 11.41
N THR A 33 8.15 2.80 12.10
CA THR A 33 9.15 3.86 12.33
C THR A 33 10.32 3.81 11.35
N ASN A 34 10.25 3.00 10.30
CA ASN A 34 11.35 2.87 9.35
C ASN A 34 11.60 4.21 8.61
N PRO A 35 12.83 4.77 8.69
CA PRO A 35 13.13 6.09 8.16
C PRO A 35 12.96 6.19 6.64
N ILE A 36 13.01 5.08 5.89
CA ILE A 36 12.85 5.10 4.42
C ILE A 36 11.49 5.64 3.97
N TYR A 37 10.46 5.54 4.82
CA TYR A 37 9.11 5.97 4.47
C TYR A 37 8.85 7.46 4.77
N VAL A 38 9.73 8.09 5.56
CA VAL A 38 9.55 9.47 6.02
C VAL A 38 10.66 10.40 5.54
N ASP A 39 11.90 9.92 5.47
CA ASP A 39 13.08 10.64 5.00
C ASP A 39 13.41 10.28 3.54
N LYS A 40 13.64 11.32 2.73
CA LYS A 40 14.03 11.15 1.33
C LYS A 40 15.44 10.61 1.19
N GLN A 41 16.38 11.06 2.02
CA GLN A 41 17.77 10.63 1.89
C GLN A 41 17.92 9.16 2.27
N ALA A 42 17.24 8.73 3.32
CA ALA A 42 17.16 7.32 3.71
C ALA A 42 16.60 6.41 2.60
N ALA A 43 15.68 6.91 1.75
CA ALA A 43 15.03 6.13 0.69
C ALA A 43 15.79 6.07 -0.64
N ILE A 44 16.80 6.91 -0.84
CA ILE A 44 17.58 6.98 -2.10
C ILE A 44 18.70 5.92 -2.13
N LYS A 45 19.05 5.36 -0.97
CA LYS A 45 20.18 4.47 -0.77
C LYS A 45 19.78 3.00 -0.91
#